data_AF-A0AAX4JNI4-F1
#
_entry.id   AF-A0AAX4JNI4-F1
#
_cell.length_a   1.000
_cell.length_b   1.000
_cell.length_c   1.000
_cell.angle_alpha   90.00
_cell.angle_beta   90.00
_cell.angle_gamma   90.00
#
_symmetry.space_group_name_H-M   'P 1'
#
loop_
_entity.id
_entity.type
_entity.pdbx_description
1 polymer ?
#
loop_
_entity_poly.entity_id
_entity_poly.type
_entity_poly.pdbx_seq_one_letter_code
_entity_poly.pdbx_strand_id
1 'polypeptide(L)'
;MTTLHETIIPEKRVRRITVLISGSGSNLQAILNSCGTDKLPNAQVTHVISSRSNAYGLTRAKTHKPSIPTSVCALKTFQNRNPGSTREHYDLEIARQVVESKPDLVVLAGWMHILSDKFLEILNGEKPPPPAPALPPPQINSLPTKSDEIKLPSLDKLKISDKNENEQKKKDEVEVKEESSSSSTSESKLPEPPLHQSFPIPIINLHPALPGAFDGANAIGRAFDSFQKGEITNTGVMVHKVIAEVDRGQPLIVRDVEIKKEDKLEDLEARIHEVEHQIIVEGAKMVLEELEKETR
;
A
#
# COMPACT_ATOMS: atom_id res chain seq x y z
N MET A 1 45.79 -34.91 4.77
CA MET A 1 44.47 -34.53 4.23
C MET A 1 44.00 -33.33 5.02
N THR A 2 44.06 -32.15 4.42
CA THR A 2 43.71 -30.88 5.07
C THR A 2 42.20 -30.71 4.99
N THR A 3 41.50 -30.77 6.12
CA THR A 3 40.08 -30.47 6.21
C THR A 3 39.90 -28.96 6.07
N LEU A 4 39.47 -28.53 4.88
CA LEU A 4 38.96 -27.18 4.66
C LEU A 4 37.71 -27.03 5.53
N HIS A 5 37.77 -26.09 6.49
CA HIS A 5 36.58 -25.66 7.21
C HIS A 5 35.72 -24.89 6.22
N GLU A 6 34.67 -25.54 5.74
CA GLU A 6 33.65 -24.91 4.91
C GLU A 6 33.04 -23.78 5.75
N THR A 7 33.35 -22.53 5.38
CA THR A 7 32.80 -21.37 6.06
C THR A 7 31.34 -21.30 5.67
N ILE A 8 30.45 -21.73 6.57
CA ILE A 8 29.01 -21.56 6.40
C ILE A 8 28.73 -20.06 6.42
N ILE A 9 28.54 -19.47 5.24
CA ILE A 9 28.03 -18.10 5.12
C ILE A 9 26.52 -18.21 5.40
N PRO A 10 26.00 -17.62 6.49
CA PRO A 10 24.56 -17.69 6.75
C PRO A 10 23.80 -17.05 5.60
N GLU A 11 22.79 -17.75 5.06
CA GLU A 11 21.95 -17.20 4.00
C GLU A 11 21.28 -15.92 4.46
N LYS A 12 21.28 -14.91 3.59
CA LYS A 12 20.76 -13.59 3.89
C LYS A 12 19.23 -13.67 4.02
N ARG A 13 18.68 -13.19 5.14
CA ARG A 13 17.23 -13.13 5.34
C ARG A 13 16.57 -12.25 4.27
N VAL A 14 15.46 -12.71 3.72
CA VAL A 14 14.60 -11.92 2.82
C VAL A 14 13.94 -10.79 3.60
N ARG A 15 14.17 -9.55 3.17
CA ARG A 15 13.61 -8.32 3.73
C ARG A 15 12.17 -8.10 3.25
N ARG A 16 11.31 -7.68 4.19
CA ARG A 16 9.87 -7.48 3.96
C ARG A 16 9.59 -6.02 3.65
N ILE A 17 8.93 -5.75 2.52
CA ILE A 17 8.51 -4.41 2.13
C ILE A 17 6.99 -4.30 2.25
N THR A 18 6.51 -3.29 2.98
CA THR A 18 5.11 -2.86 2.94
C THR A 18 4.98 -1.62 2.07
N VAL A 19 4.09 -1.66 1.08
CA VAL A 19 3.90 -0.55 0.13
C VAL A 19 2.55 0.13 0.37
N LEU A 20 2.57 1.46 0.53
CA LEU A 20 1.36 2.28 0.66
C LEU A 20 1.05 2.95 -0.67
N ILE A 21 -0.20 2.84 -1.13
CA ILE A 21 -0.66 3.37 -2.43
C ILE A 21 -1.99 4.11 -2.31
N SER A 22 -2.34 4.88 -3.34
CA SER A 22 -3.69 5.47 -3.47
C SER A 22 -4.27 5.38 -4.89
N GLY A 23 -3.57 4.78 -5.86
CA GLY A 23 -3.93 4.88 -7.28
C GLY A 23 -3.47 3.71 -8.16
N SER A 24 -2.93 4.05 -9.34
CA SER A 24 -2.61 3.09 -10.42
C SER A 24 -1.58 2.02 -10.03
N GLY A 25 -0.65 2.36 -9.15
CA GLY A 25 0.40 1.47 -8.66
C GLY A 25 1.48 1.14 -9.70
N SER A 26 1.83 2.07 -10.60
CA SER A 26 2.97 1.90 -11.53
C SER A 26 4.30 1.75 -10.77
N ASN A 27 4.54 2.60 -9.77
CA ASN A 27 5.69 2.50 -8.86
C ASN A 27 5.69 1.20 -8.06
N LEU A 28 4.52 0.75 -7.58
CA LEU A 28 4.38 -0.59 -6.97
C LEU A 28 4.82 -1.67 -7.97
N GLN A 29 4.37 -1.61 -9.23
CA GLN A 29 4.77 -2.59 -10.24
C GLN A 29 6.29 -2.62 -10.47
N ALA A 30 6.95 -1.48 -10.48
CA ALA A 30 8.41 -1.39 -10.62
C ALA A 30 9.14 -2.11 -9.48
N ILE A 31 8.68 -1.93 -8.23
CA ILE A 31 9.21 -2.64 -7.06
C ILE A 31 8.95 -4.15 -7.17
N LEU A 32 7.72 -4.55 -7.52
CA LEU A 32 7.34 -5.96 -7.68
C LEU A 32 8.20 -6.68 -8.72
N ASN A 33 8.43 -6.03 -9.86
CA ASN A 33 9.25 -6.58 -10.94
C ASN A 33 10.74 -6.72 -10.56
N SER A 34 11.19 -5.96 -9.55
CA SER A 34 12.60 -5.91 -9.16
C SER A 34 12.93 -6.80 -7.96
N CYS A 35 11.94 -7.11 -7.12
CA CYS A 35 12.11 -7.99 -5.96
C CYS A 35 12.67 -9.36 -6.38
N GLY A 36 13.74 -9.80 -5.72
CA GLY A 36 14.39 -11.08 -5.99
C GLY A 36 15.31 -11.08 -7.22
N THR A 37 15.45 -9.95 -7.92
CA THR A 37 16.43 -9.76 -9.00
C THR A 37 17.71 -9.10 -8.46
N ASP A 38 18.70 -8.88 -9.32
CA ASP A 38 19.92 -8.12 -9.00
C ASP A 38 19.66 -6.64 -8.64
N LYS A 39 18.54 -6.10 -9.12
CA LYS A 39 18.11 -4.72 -8.82
C LYS A 39 17.59 -4.57 -7.39
N LEU A 40 16.95 -5.59 -6.82
CA LEU A 40 16.47 -5.57 -5.43
C LEU A 40 16.57 -6.98 -4.83
N PRO A 41 17.81 -7.43 -4.53
CA PRO A 41 18.07 -8.79 -4.09
C PRO A 41 17.61 -9.00 -2.64
N ASN A 42 17.19 -10.22 -2.31
CA ASN A 42 16.77 -10.60 -0.95
C ASN A 42 15.67 -9.69 -0.38
N ALA A 43 14.75 -9.20 -1.21
CA ALA A 43 13.61 -8.41 -0.78
C ALA A 43 12.32 -8.91 -1.43
N GLN A 44 11.21 -8.75 -0.72
CA GLN A 44 9.89 -9.09 -1.22
C GLN A 44 8.86 -8.08 -0.69
N VAL A 45 7.94 -7.66 -1.56
CA VAL A 45 6.73 -6.96 -1.12
C VAL A 45 5.80 -7.97 -0.45
N THR A 46 5.57 -7.82 0.85
CA THR A 46 4.76 -8.76 1.63
C THR A 46 3.36 -8.24 1.92
N HIS A 47 3.13 -6.93 1.79
CA HIS A 47 1.81 -6.33 2.00
C HIS A 47 1.64 -5.03 1.20
N VAL A 48 0.43 -4.79 0.71
CA VAL A 48 0.05 -3.52 0.07
C VAL A 48 -1.15 -2.91 0.78
N ILE A 49 -1.01 -1.66 1.24
CA ILE A 49 -2.09 -0.92 1.90
C ILE A 49 -2.55 0.21 0.97
N SER A 50 -3.84 0.31 0.72
CA SER A 50 -4.41 1.38 -0.10
C SER A 50 -5.35 2.27 0.71
N SER A 51 -5.27 3.59 0.49
CA SER A 51 -6.28 4.55 0.99
C SER A 51 -7.55 4.58 0.13
N ARG A 52 -7.57 3.87 -1.01
CA ARG A 52 -8.71 3.81 -1.94
C ARG A 52 -9.06 2.38 -2.33
N SER A 53 -10.32 2.01 -2.22
CA SER A 53 -10.81 0.67 -2.56
C SER A 53 -10.73 0.35 -4.05
N ASN A 54 -10.73 1.37 -4.91
CA ASN A 54 -10.65 1.24 -6.36
C ASN A 54 -9.23 1.46 -6.93
N ALA A 55 -8.20 1.50 -6.07
CA ALA A 55 -6.81 1.64 -6.53
C ALA A 55 -6.41 0.41 -7.37
N TYR A 56 -6.02 0.63 -8.63
CA TYR A 56 -5.60 -0.46 -9.53
C TYR A 56 -4.33 -1.18 -9.02
N GLY A 57 -3.51 -0.52 -8.19
CA GLY A 57 -2.40 -1.19 -7.51
C GLY A 57 -2.81 -2.37 -6.63
N LEU A 58 -4.05 -2.40 -6.11
CA LEU A 58 -4.60 -3.56 -5.41
C LEU A 58 -4.76 -4.76 -6.35
N THR A 59 -5.19 -4.53 -7.60
CA THR A 59 -5.27 -5.57 -8.62
C THR A 59 -3.88 -6.14 -8.92
N ARG A 60 -2.87 -5.26 -9.10
CA ARG A 60 -1.48 -5.68 -9.32
C ARG A 60 -0.96 -6.61 -8.23
N ALA A 61 -1.22 -6.27 -6.97
CA ALA A 61 -0.83 -7.09 -5.82
C ALA A 61 -1.55 -8.44 -5.80
N LYS A 62 -2.87 -8.45 -6.03
CA LYS A 62 -3.69 -9.66 -6.05
C LYS A 62 -3.34 -10.62 -7.19
N THR A 63 -2.99 -10.09 -8.37
CA THR A 63 -2.64 -10.91 -9.55
C THR A 63 -1.16 -11.26 -9.62
N HIS A 64 -0.33 -10.75 -8.70
CA HIS A 64 1.05 -11.20 -8.56
C HIS A 64 1.09 -12.69 -8.22
N LYS A 65 2.22 -13.36 -8.49
CA LYS A 65 2.43 -14.78 -8.18
C LYS A 65 3.70 -14.93 -7.35
N PRO A 66 3.60 -15.33 -6.06
CA PRO A 66 2.36 -15.55 -5.31
C PRO A 66 1.54 -14.26 -5.12
N SER A 67 0.24 -14.37 -4.82
CA SER A 67 -0.57 -13.17 -4.56
C SER A 67 -0.08 -12.46 -3.30
N ILE A 68 -0.15 -11.13 -3.31
CA ILE A 68 0.32 -10.33 -2.17
C ILE A 68 -0.89 -9.90 -1.34
N PRO A 69 -0.86 -10.12 -0.01
CA PRO A 69 -1.87 -9.62 0.90
C PRO A 69 -2.11 -8.11 0.75
N THR A 70 -3.40 -7.71 0.74
CA THR A 70 -3.78 -6.30 0.59
C THR A 70 -4.74 -5.86 1.68
N SER A 71 -4.59 -4.63 2.17
CA SER A 71 -5.56 -3.94 3.02
C SER A 71 -6.08 -2.67 2.37
N VAL A 72 -7.34 -2.32 2.64
CA VAL A 72 -7.92 -1.03 2.24
C VAL A 72 -8.35 -0.30 3.49
N CYS A 73 -7.79 0.89 3.69
CA CYS A 73 -8.17 1.78 4.78
C CYS A 73 -8.47 3.16 4.20
N ALA A 74 -9.71 3.37 3.76
CA ALA A 74 -10.15 4.63 3.20
C ALA A 74 -10.65 5.57 4.30
N LEU A 75 -10.17 6.82 4.32
CA LEU A 75 -10.46 7.80 5.38
C LEU A 75 -11.96 7.96 5.65
N LYS A 76 -12.77 8.20 4.60
CA LYS A 76 -14.22 8.35 4.75
C LYS A 76 -14.88 7.09 5.31
N THR A 77 -14.47 5.91 4.85
CA THR A 77 -15.01 4.63 5.35
C THR A 77 -14.63 4.42 6.81
N PHE A 78 -13.40 4.77 7.20
CA PHE A 78 -12.93 4.72 8.59
C PHE A 78 -13.75 5.67 9.48
N GLN A 79 -13.92 6.93 9.07
CA GLN A 79 -14.68 7.92 9.82
C GLN A 79 -16.15 7.54 9.99
N ASN A 80 -16.79 7.00 8.94
CA ASN A 80 -18.17 6.53 9.00
C ASN A 80 -18.36 5.37 10.00
N ARG A 81 -17.34 4.51 10.15
CA ARG A 81 -17.37 3.39 11.11
C ARG A 81 -16.97 3.79 12.53
N ASN A 82 -16.32 4.94 12.67
CA ASN A 82 -15.84 5.46 13.95
C ASN A 82 -16.32 6.92 14.11
N PRO A 83 -17.61 7.16 14.40
CA PRO A 83 -18.13 8.51 14.59
C PRO A 83 -17.32 9.28 15.64
N GLY A 84 -16.94 10.52 15.32
CA GLY A 84 -16.09 11.35 16.18
C GLY A 84 -14.59 11.12 16.01
N SER A 85 -14.16 10.15 15.19
CA SER A 85 -12.74 9.95 14.89
C SER A 85 -12.15 11.12 14.10
N THR A 86 -10.90 11.45 14.43
CA THR A 86 -10.12 12.51 13.77
C THR A 86 -9.23 11.93 12.66
N ARG A 87 -8.55 12.79 11.92
CA ARG A 87 -7.52 12.37 10.96
C ARG A 87 -6.37 11.61 11.62
N GLU A 88 -5.98 12.01 12.83
CA GLU A 88 -4.94 11.32 13.60
C GLU A 88 -5.37 9.89 13.98
N HIS A 89 -6.63 9.69 14.37
CA HIS A 89 -7.16 8.34 14.62
C HIS A 89 -7.07 7.45 13.37
N TYR A 90 -7.31 8.02 12.19
CA TYR A 90 -7.14 7.30 10.93
C TYR A 90 -5.68 6.93 10.69
N ASP A 91 -4.74 7.86 10.90
CA ASP A 91 -3.31 7.59 10.72
C ASP A 91 -2.79 6.54 11.72
N LEU A 92 -3.29 6.55 12.96
CA LEU A 92 -3.00 5.51 13.97
C LEU A 92 -3.46 4.12 13.50
N GLU A 93 -4.60 4.03 12.82
CA GLU A 93 -5.07 2.77 12.23
C GLU A 93 -4.19 2.33 11.04
N ILE A 94 -3.70 3.27 10.23
CA ILE A 94 -2.70 2.94 9.19
C ILE A 94 -1.42 2.43 9.83
N ALA A 95 -0.91 3.10 10.88
CA ALA A 95 0.29 2.69 11.61
C ALA A 95 0.16 1.26 12.16
N ARG A 96 -1.00 0.94 12.76
CA ARG A 96 -1.30 -0.41 13.24
C ARG A 96 -1.21 -1.45 12.13
N GLN A 97 -1.87 -1.22 10.99
CA GLN A 97 -1.84 -2.15 9.85
C GLN A 97 -0.42 -2.34 9.29
N VAL A 98 0.39 -1.27 9.28
CA VAL A 98 1.80 -1.35 8.86
C VAL A 98 2.64 -2.15 9.85
N VAL A 99 2.49 -1.94 11.16
CA VAL A 99 3.25 -2.73 12.15
C VAL A 99 2.84 -4.20 12.11
N GLU A 100 1.55 -4.50 11.92
CA GLU A 100 1.05 -5.87 11.82
C GLU A 100 1.57 -6.63 10.59
N SER A 101 1.88 -5.94 9.49
CA SER A 101 2.52 -6.57 8.33
C SER A 101 4.01 -6.87 8.54
N LYS A 102 4.58 -6.46 9.67
CA LYS A 102 5.98 -6.68 10.11
C LYS A 102 7.02 -6.33 9.02
N PRO A 103 7.01 -5.11 8.46
CA PRO A 103 7.95 -4.71 7.43
C PRO A 103 9.35 -4.45 7.98
N ASP A 104 10.37 -4.72 7.16
CA ASP A 104 11.71 -4.16 7.33
C ASP A 104 11.79 -2.74 6.72
N LEU A 105 10.97 -2.44 5.70
CA LEU A 105 10.90 -1.15 5.01
C LEU A 105 9.46 -0.81 4.62
N VAL A 106 9.09 0.47 4.78
CA VAL A 106 7.83 1.02 4.25
C VAL A 106 8.14 1.92 3.04
N VAL A 107 7.42 1.71 1.94
CA VAL A 107 7.54 2.54 0.74
C VAL A 107 6.22 3.22 0.41
N LEU A 108 6.21 4.55 0.39
CA LEU A 108 5.08 5.35 -0.07
C LEU A 108 5.18 5.48 -1.61
N ALA A 109 4.35 4.73 -2.34
CA ALA A 109 4.35 4.68 -3.80
C ALA A 109 3.06 5.28 -4.36
N GLY A 110 2.99 6.62 -4.36
CA GLY A 110 1.78 7.36 -4.72
C GLY A 110 0.73 7.33 -3.60
N TRP A 111 1.19 7.45 -2.35
CA TRP A 111 0.34 7.67 -1.18
C TRP A 111 -0.07 9.15 -1.10
N MET A 112 -1.37 9.44 -1.07
CA MET A 112 -1.90 10.81 -1.25
C MET A 112 -2.34 11.47 0.07
N HIS A 113 -1.66 11.13 1.16
CA HIS A 113 -2.05 11.51 2.50
C HIS A 113 -0.80 11.86 3.31
N ILE A 114 -0.79 13.05 3.92
CA ILE A 114 0.24 13.41 4.91
C ILE A 114 0.09 12.47 6.10
N LEU A 115 1.19 11.92 6.58
CA LEU A 115 1.24 11.06 7.77
C LEU A 115 1.53 11.94 8.98
N SER A 116 0.67 11.88 10.01
CA SER A 116 0.84 12.64 11.25
C SER A 116 2.03 12.19 12.08
N ASP A 117 2.47 13.06 13.00
CA ASP A 117 3.53 12.75 13.98
C ASP A 117 3.23 11.47 14.76
N LYS A 118 1.96 11.20 15.08
CA LYS A 118 1.56 9.98 15.80
C LYS A 118 1.81 8.70 15.02
N PHE A 119 1.68 8.76 13.69
CA PHE A 119 2.09 7.64 12.84
C PHE A 119 3.62 7.46 12.94
N LEU A 120 4.39 8.54 12.79
CA LEU A 120 5.84 8.49 12.80
C LEU A 120 6.42 8.04 14.15
N GLU A 121 5.88 8.53 15.27
CA GLU A 121 6.24 8.10 16.63
C GLU A 121 6.10 6.57 16.80
N ILE A 122 5.08 5.94 16.20
CA ILE A 122 4.91 4.48 16.25
C ILE A 122 5.97 3.77 15.42
N LEU A 123 6.19 4.21 14.17
CA LEU A 123 7.14 3.56 13.28
C LEU A 123 8.60 3.77 13.71
N ASN A 124 8.89 4.85 14.44
CA ASN A 124 10.18 5.08 15.09
C ASN A 124 10.38 4.23 16.36
N GLY A 125 9.36 3.51 16.82
CA GLY A 125 9.40 2.73 18.06
C GLY A 125 9.28 3.56 19.33
N GLU A 126 8.90 4.85 19.22
CA GLU A 126 8.71 5.75 20.36
C GLU A 126 7.40 5.45 21.11
N LYS A 127 6.40 4.92 20.40
CA LYS A 127 5.10 4.51 20.97
C LYS A 127 4.63 3.16 20.43
N PRO A 128 3.91 2.36 21.23
CA PRO A 128 3.30 1.14 20.74
C PRO A 128 2.15 1.47 19.76
N PRO A 129 1.88 0.59 18.77
CA PRO A 129 0.69 0.72 17.94
C PRO A 129 -0.58 0.58 18.80
N PRO A 130 -1.70 1.21 18.39
CA PRO A 130 -2.97 1.02 19.08
C PRO A 130 -3.42 -0.45 19.00
N PRO A 131 -4.18 -0.95 19.99
CA PRO A 131 -4.71 -2.30 19.95
C PRO A 131 -5.64 -2.48 18.73
N ALA A 132 -5.71 -3.71 18.22
CA ALA A 132 -6.63 -4.04 17.14
C ALA A 132 -8.08 -3.70 17.55
N PRO A 133 -8.90 -3.14 16.65
CA PRO A 133 -10.31 -2.89 16.94
C PRO A 133 -11.01 -4.21 17.28
N ALA A 134 -11.98 -4.15 18.20
CA ALA A 134 -12.72 -5.33 18.67
C ALA A 134 -13.47 -6.10 17.56
N LEU A 135 -13.67 -5.48 16.39
CA LEU A 135 -14.26 -6.11 15.21
C LEU A 135 -13.29 -5.98 14.02
N PRO A 136 -12.98 -7.07 13.31
CA PRO A 136 -12.10 -7.02 12.15
C PRO A 136 -12.76 -6.19 11.02
N PRO A 137 -11.95 -5.54 10.15
CA PRO A 137 -12.48 -4.87 8.98
C PRO A 137 -13.25 -5.88 8.09
N PRO A 138 -14.36 -5.47 7.44
CA PRO A 138 -15.08 -6.33 6.51
C PRO A 138 -14.14 -6.78 5.39
N GLN A 139 -14.11 -8.08 5.12
CA GLN A 139 -13.38 -8.63 3.99
C GLN A 139 -14.04 -8.17 2.69
N ILE A 140 -13.24 -7.81 1.68
CA ILE A 140 -13.75 -7.30 0.39
C ILE A 140 -14.69 -8.31 -0.30
N ASN A 141 -14.60 -9.60 0.05
CA ASN A 141 -15.45 -10.67 -0.49
C ASN A 141 -16.89 -10.70 0.08
N SER A 142 -17.28 -9.77 0.96
CA SER A 142 -18.63 -9.75 1.56
C SER A 142 -19.56 -8.67 0.98
N LEU A 143 -19.21 -8.03 -0.14
CA LEU A 143 -20.14 -7.18 -0.89
C LEU A 143 -21.01 -8.07 -1.79
N PRO A 144 -22.35 -8.05 -1.66
CA PRO A 144 -23.20 -8.78 -2.59
C PRO A 144 -23.01 -8.19 -4.01
N THR A 145 -22.48 -9.01 -4.91
CA THR A 145 -22.47 -8.73 -6.35
C THR A 145 -23.91 -8.82 -6.85
N LYS A 146 -24.67 -7.73 -6.80
CA LYS A 146 -25.96 -7.67 -7.48
C LYS A 146 -25.72 -7.46 -8.98
N SER A 147 -25.52 -8.57 -9.66
CA SER A 147 -26.02 -8.79 -11.02
C SER A 147 -27.21 -9.72 -10.91
N ASP A 148 -28.28 -9.25 -10.26
CA ASP A 148 -29.61 -9.83 -10.38
C ASP A 148 -30.50 -8.75 -11.00
N GLU A 149 -31.06 -9.08 -12.16
CA GLU A 149 -31.97 -8.25 -12.94
C GLU A 149 -33.03 -7.58 -12.05
N ILE A 150 -33.04 -6.25 -12.02
CA ILE A 150 -34.20 -5.50 -11.56
C ILE A 150 -35.29 -5.68 -12.63
N LYS A 151 -36.15 -6.69 -12.46
CA LYS A 151 -37.46 -6.70 -13.11
C LYS A 151 -38.31 -5.61 -12.48
N LEU A 152 -38.37 -4.46 -13.15
CA LEU A 152 -39.32 -3.40 -12.84
C LEU A 152 -40.75 -3.92 -13.08
N PRO A 153 -41.66 -3.93 -12.09
CA PRO A 153 -43.06 -4.22 -12.36
C PRO A 153 -43.70 -3.01 -13.07
N SER A 154 -44.49 -3.28 -14.10
CA SER A 154 -45.29 -2.27 -14.80
C SER A 154 -46.25 -1.59 -13.82
N LEU A 155 -46.29 -0.25 -13.87
CA LEU A 155 -47.25 0.57 -13.14
C LEU A 155 -48.64 0.34 -13.72
N ASP A 156 -49.39 -0.58 -13.13
CA ASP A 156 -50.84 -0.59 -13.28
C ASP A 156 -51.53 -1.18 -12.04
N LYS A 157 -52.36 -0.32 -11.44
CA LYS A 157 -53.47 -0.61 -10.52
C LYS A 157 -53.10 -0.90 -9.05
N LEU A 158 -52.86 0.20 -8.33
CA LEU A 158 -53.33 0.36 -6.95
C LEU A 158 -54.85 0.16 -6.88
N LYS A 159 -55.28 -0.93 -6.25
CA LYS A 159 -56.57 -1.00 -5.55
C LYS A 159 -56.35 -1.64 -4.18
N ILE A 160 -56.64 -0.85 -3.16
CA ILE A 160 -56.73 -1.21 -1.75
C ILE A 160 -58.02 -1.98 -1.53
N SER A 161 -57.95 -3.12 -0.83
CA SER A 161 -59.01 -3.56 0.09
C SER A 161 -58.57 -4.78 0.93
N ASP A 162 -58.58 -4.57 2.25
CA ASP A 162 -59.15 -5.40 3.31
C ASP A 162 -58.71 -6.86 3.58
N LYS A 163 -58.19 -6.98 4.81
CA LYS A 163 -58.57 -7.90 5.89
C LYS A 163 -58.19 -9.40 5.87
N ASN A 164 -57.70 -9.77 7.05
CA ASN A 164 -57.94 -10.98 7.84
C ASN A 164 -57.05 -12.22 7.65
N GLU A 165 -56.35 -12.48 8.77
CA GLU A 165 -56.37 -13.72 9.56
C GLU A 165 -55.93 -15.06 8.94
N ASN A 166 -55.03 -15.66 9.71
CA ASN A 166 -55.02 -17.04 10.18
C ASN A 166 -54.10 -18.09 9.51
N GLU A 167 -53.41 -18.75 10.44
CA GLU A 167 -53.17 -20.19 10.55
C GLU A 167 -51.93 -20.85 9.90
N GLN A 168 -51.01 -21.19 10.82
CA GLN A 168 -50.70 -22.56 11.25
C GLN A 168 -49.97 -23.54 10.28
N LYS A 169 -48.77 -23.95 10.77
CA LYS A 169 -48.18 -25.31 10.76
C LYS A 169 -47.79 -25.98 9.43
N LYS A 170 -46.48 -26.26 9.30
CA LYS A 170 -45.82 -27.59 9.38
C LYS A 170 -44.33 -27.39 9.01
N LYS A 171 -43.36 -27.64 9.91
CA LYS A 171 -42.65 -28.92 10.11
C LYS A 171 -42.40 -29.66 8.79
N ASP A 172 -41.13 -29.70 8.36
CA ASP A 172 -40.34 -30.94 8.38
C ASP A 172 -38.83 -30.63 8.33
N GLU A 173 -38.10 -31.37 9.15
CA GLU A 173 -36.64 -31.49 9.20
C GLU A 173 -36.12 -32.31 7.99
N VAL A 174 -34.79 -32.54 7.98
CA VAL A 174 -33.95 -33.38 7.10
C VAL A 174 -33.12 -32.50 6.14
N GLU A 175 -31.80 -32.57 6.02
CA GLU A 175 -30.73 -33.32 6.70
C GLU A 175 -29.41 -32.73 6.18
N VAL A 176 -28.40 -32.74 7.04
CA VAL A 176 -27.03 -32.29 6.80
C VAL A 176 -26.36 -33.16 5.76
N LYS A 177 -25.71 -32.55 4.76
CA LYS A 177 -24.56 -33.16 4.09
C LYS A 177 -23.41 -32.15 4.03
N GLU A 178 -22.46 -32.36 4.92
CA GLU A 178 -21.09 -31.90 4.81
C GLU A 178 -20.43 -32.66 3.65
N GLU A 179 -19.83 -31.94 2.71
CA GLU A 179 -18.73 -32.47 1.91
C GLU A 179 -17.52 -31.54 2.03
N SER A 180 -16.55 -32.07 2.78
CA SER A 180 -15.18 -31.64 2.89
C SER A 180 -14.45 -31.77 1.54
N SER A 181 -13.77 -30.71 1.10
CA SER A 181 -12.59 -30.87 0.24
C SER A 181 -11.50 -29.90 0.70
N SER A 182 -10.58 -30.46 1.48
CA SER A 182 -9.32 -29.84 1.87
C SER A 182 -8.29 -30.04 0.75
N SER A 183 -7.88 -28.97 0.07
CA SER A 183 -6.60 -28.95 -0.65
C SER A 183 -5.70 -27.89 -0.02
N SER A 184 -4.84 -28.33 0.90
CA SER A 184 -3.78 -27.51 1.49
C SER A 184 -2.64 -27.36 0.49
N THR A 185 -2.59 -26.25 -0.23
CA THR A 185 -1.35 -25.77 -0.85
C THR A 185 -0.51 -25.09 0.23
N SER A 186 0.65 -25.67 0.55
CA SER A 186 1.63 -25.09 1.46
C SER A 186 2.23 -23.83 0.83
N GLU A 187 1.69 -22.65 1.19
CA GLU A 187 2.39 -21.38 0.97
C GLU A 187 3.66 -21.40 1.83
N SER A 188 4.82 -21.24 1.19
CA SER A 188 6.11 -21.11 1.87
C SER A 188 6.10 -19.82 2.69
N LYS A 189 5.72 -19.92 3.97
CA LYS A 189 5.69 -18.80 4.91
C LYS A 189 7.12 -18.27 5.10
N LEU A 190 7.37 -17.02 4.76
CA LEU A 190 8.64 -16.34 5.06
C LEU A 190 8.97 -16.49 6.55
N PRO A 191 10.25 -16.65 6.93
CA PRO A 191 10.64 -16.72 8.34
C PRO A 191 10.09 -15.50 9.09
N GLU A 192 9.51 -15.75 10.27
CA GLU A 192 9.02 -14.69 11.15
C GLU A 192 10.19 -13.78 11.54
N PRO A 193 10.02 -12.45 11.53
CA PRO A 193 11.04 -11.55 12.05
C PRO A 193 11.25 -11.81 13.54
N PRO A 194 12.42 -11.40 14.11
CA PRO A 194 12.69 -11.51 15.54
C PRO A 194 11.54 -10.94 16.37
N LEU A 195 11.23 -11.60 17.49
CA LEU A 195 9.99 -11.43 18.28
C LEU A 195 9.77 -10.04 18.90
N HIS A 196 10.67 -9.09 18.71
CA HIS A 196 10.47 -7.68 19.08
C HIS A 196 11.13 -6.78 18.02
N GLN A 197 10.33 -6.12 17.17
CA GLN A 197 10.80 -4.95 16.43
C GLN A 197 10.95 -3.78 17.41
N SER A 198 12.07 -3.76 18.13
CA SER A 198 12.52 -2.67 19.00
C SER A 198 13.24 -1.55 18.22
N PHE A 199 13.20 -1.59 16.88
CA PHE A 199 13.99 -0.74 16.02
C PHE A 199 13.08 0.06 15.09
N PRO A 200 13.46 1.31 14.78
CA PRO A 200 12.70 2.16 13.88
C PRO A 200 12.54 1.47 12.52
N ILE A 201 11.33 1.47 11.99
CA ILE A 201 11.01 0.99 10.65
C ILE A 201 11.21 2.16 9.69
N PRO A 202 12.22 2.15 8.80
CA PRO A 202 12.42 3.23 7.87
C PRO A 202 11.24 3.34 6.90
N ILE A 203 10.89 4.58 6.59
CA ILE A 203 9.86 4.93 5.62
C ILE A 203 10.51 5.79 4.55
N ILE A 204 10.35 5.41 3.29
CA ILE A 204 10.75 6.22 2.15
C ILE A 204 9.54 6.65 1.33
N ASN A 205 9.62 7.84 0.76
CA ASN A 205 8.63 8.37 -0.18
C ASN A 205 9.32 8.75 -1.48
N LEU A 206 8.58 8.56 -2.57
CA LEU A 206 8.92 9.13 -3.87
C LEU A 206 8.10 10.40 -4.09
N HIS A 207 8.77 11.47 -4.51
CA HIS A 207 8.14 12.74 -4.85
C HIS A 207 8.59 13.21 -6.25
N PRO A 208 7.68 13.56 -7.16
CA PRO A 208 8.00 13.98 -8.53
C PRO A 208 8.36 15.47 -8.61
N ALA A 209 9.34 15.87 -7.81
CA ALA A 209 10.01 17.16 -7.92
C ALA A 209 11.44 17.09 -7.37
N LEU A 210 12.25 18.10 -7.67
CA LEU A 210 13.54 18.31 -7.01
C LEU A 210 13.35 18.67 -5.53
N PRO A 211 14.35 18.41 -4.66
CA PRO A 211 14.27 18.77 -3.25
C PRO A 211 13.88 20.23 -3.02
N GLY A 212 12.76 20.41 -2.32
CA GLY A 212 12.21 21.70 -1.96
C GLY A 212 11.49 22.47 -3.06
N ALA A 213 11.37 21.88 -4.25
CA ALA A 213 10.52 22.37 -5.31
C ALA A 213 9.17 21.64 -5.28
N PHE A 214 8.09 22.40 -5.51
CA PHE A 214 6.75 21.86 -5.72
C PHE A 214 6.29 20.81 -4.67
N ASP A 215 6.48 21.06 -3.37
CA ASP A 215 6.01 20.14 -2.32
C ASP A 215 4.49 19.89 -2.39
N GLY A 216 4.06 18.70 -1.99
CA GLY A 216 2.65 18.32 -1.92
C GLY A 216 2.03 17.91 -3.26
N ALA A 217 0.71 17.88 -3.30
CA ALA A 217 -0.05 17.30 -4.42
C ALA A 217 0.16 18.04 -5.75
N ASN A 218 -0.09 17.33 -6.87
CA ASN A 218 -0.02 17.87 -8.23
C ASN A 218 1.32 18.57 -8.54
N ALA A 219 2.44 18.00 -8.09
CA ALA A 219 3.77 18.58 -8.31
C ALA A 219 4.15 18.63 -9.80
N ILE A 220 3.84 17.58 -10.57
CA ILE A 220 4.11 17.54 -12.02
C ILE A 220 3.38 18.65 -12.75
N GLY A 221 2.06 18.80 -12.51
CA GLY A 221 1.26 19.85 -13.13
C GLY A 221 1.78 21.25 -12.79
N ARG A 222 2.13 21.51 -11.52
CA ARG A 222 2.71 22.80 -11.12
C ARG A 222 4.07 23.07 -11.75
N ALA A 223 4.93 22.04 -11.88
CA ALA A 223 6.20 22.18 -12.58
C ALA A 223 5.97 22.51 -14.07
N PHE A 224 5.03 21.83 -14.72
CA PHE A 224 4.66 22.12 -16.11
C PHE A 224 4.13 23.56 -16.27
N ASP A 225 3.24 24.01 -15.38
CA ASP A 225 2.73 25.38 -15.39
C ASP A 225 3.85 26.43 -15.23
N SER A 226 4.81 26.20 -14.33
CA SER A 226 5.98 27.08 -14.17
C SER A 226 6.90 27.06 -15.38
N PHE A 227 7.06 25.91 -16.04
CA PHE A 227 7.81 25.81 -17.29
C PHE A 227 7.13 26.61 -18.42
N GLN A 228 5.81 26.50 -18.57
CA GLN A 228 5.04 27.25 -19.58
C GLN A 228 5.15 28.78 -19.38
N LYS A 229 5.40 29.24 -18.15
CA LYS A 229 5.67 30.65 -17.81
C LYS A 229 7.13 31.06 -18.03
N GLY A 230 8.02 30.13 -18.35
CA GLY A 230 9.45 30.37 -18.48
C GLY A 230 10.20 30.54 -17.15
N GLU A 231 9.61 30.11 -16.04
CA GLU A 231 10.20 30.25 -14.69
C GLU A 231 11.26 29.17 -14.42
N ILE A 232 11.11 27.99 -15.04
CA ILE A 232 12.02 26.85 -14.92
C ILE A 232 12.27 26.23 -16.30
N THR A 233 13.33 25.43 -16.40
CA THR A 233 13.66 24.65 -17.62
C THR A 233 13.74 23.14 -17.36
N ASN A 234 13.88 22.76 -16.10
CA ASN A 234 13.92 21.37 -15.62
C ASN A 234 13.03 21.22 -14.38
N THR A 235 12.60 19.99 -14.16
CA THR A 235 12.08 19.50 -12.88
C THR A 235 12.92 18.30 -12.44
N GLY A 236 12.41 17.44 -11.58
CA GLY A 236 13.09 16.21 -11.21
C GLY A 236 12.20 15.27 -10.42
N VAL A 237 12.83 14.23 -9.90
CA VAL A 237 12.22 13.26 -9.01
C VAL A 237 13.19 12.99 -7.87
N MET A 238 12.66 12.83 -6.66
CA MET A 238 13.45 12.41 -5.51
C MET A 238 12.83 11.23 -4.80
N VAL A 239 13.70 10.43 -4.18
CA VAL A 239 13.32 9.47 -3.13
C VAL A 239 13.98 9.96 -1.84
N HIS A 240 13.21 10.05 -0.76
CA HIS A 240 13.68 10.61 0.50
C HIS A 240 13.16 9.82 1.70
N LYS A 241 13.85 9.88 2.84
CA LYS A 241 13.33 9.39 4.13
C LYS A 241 12.14 10.26 4.54
N VAL A 242 11.06 9.68 5.06
CA VAL A 242 9.88 10.44 5.48
C VAL A 242 10.09 11.03 6.88
N ILE A 243 9.73 12.30 7.04
CA ILE A 243 9.67 13.01 8.31
C ILE A 243 8.32 13.72 8.43
N ALA A 244 8.07 14.41 9.55
CA ALA A 244 6.84 15.17 9.77
C ALA A 244 6.61 16.26 8.71
N GLU A 245 7.68 16.92 8.27
CA GLU A 245 7.62 17.92 7.20
C GLU A 245 7.43 17.24 5.83
N VAL A 246 6.41 17.69 5.11
CA VAL A 246 5.99 17.13 3.81
C VAL A 246 7.09 17.30 2.77
N ASP A 247 7.56 16.20 2.19
CA ASP A 247 8.57 16.17 1.12
C ASP A 247 9.90 16.88 1.47
N ARG A 248 10.24 16.98 2.77
CA ARG A 248 11.46 17.67 3.26
C ARG A 248 12.48 16.78 3.96
N GLY A 249 12.22 15.48 4.04
CA GLY A 249 13.18 14.56 4.64
C GLY A 249 14.44 14.37 3.79
N GLN A 250 15.46 13.74 4.38
CA GLN A 250 16.76 13.56 3.74
C GLN A 250 16.63 12.87 2.37
N PRO A 251 17.04 13.51 1.27
CA PRO A 251 17.06 12.87 -0.04
C PRO A 251 18.07 11.72 -0.05
N LEU A 252 17.62 10.57 -0.54
CA LEU A 252 18.44 9.39 -0.81
C LEU A 252 18.95 9.43 -2.26
N ILE A 253 18.04 9.75 -3.19
CA ILE A 253 18.31 9.83 -4.62
C ILE A 253 17.57 11.03 -5.20
N VAL A 254 18.24 11.76 -6.09
CA VAL A 254 17.66 12.85 -6.86
C VAL A 254 18.05 12.65 -8.32
N ARG A 255 17.10 12.89 -9.22
CA ARG A 255 17.33 12.90 -10.67
C ARG A 255 16.62 14.09 -11.28
N ASP A 256 17.36 14.86 -12.07
CA ASP A 256 16.78 15.89 -12.94
C ASP A 256 15.98 15.26 -14.07
N VAL A 257 14.91 15.95 -14.45
CA VAL A 257 14.08 15.63 -15.62
C VAL A 257 13.92 16.91 -16.43
N GLU A 258 14.49 16.92 -17.63
CA GLU A 258 14.31 18.01 -18.58
C GLU A 258 12.84 18.15 -18.98
N ILE A 259 12.36 19.39 -19.09
CA ILE A 259 11.06 19.70 -19.70
C ILE A 259 11.34 20.28 -21.08
N LYS A 260 10.83 19.63 -22.13
CA LYS A 260 11.06 20.04 -23.52
C LYS A 260 10.03 21.09 -23.92
N LYS A 261 10.44 22.02 -24.76
CA LYS A 261 9.59 23.13 -25.23
C LYS A 261 8.26 22.67 -25.86
N GLU A 262 8.30 21.55 -26.56
CA GLU A 262 7.13 20.99 -27.26
C GLU A 262 6.36 19.94 -26.43
N ASP A 263 6.74 19.72 -25.17
CA ASP A 263 6.06 18.75 -24.31
C ASP A 263 4.62 19.18 -24.05
N LYS A 264 3.71 18.21 -24.07
CA LYS A 264 2.45 18.26 -23.35
C LYS A 264 2.66 17.77 -21.91
N LEU A 265 1.68 18.03 -21.05
CA LEU A 265 1.74 17.55 -19.66
C LEU A 265 1.93 16.03 -19.61
N GLU A 266 1.25 15.30 -20.47
CA GLU A 266 1.32 13.84 -20.54
C GLU A 266 2.72 13.34 -20.95
N ASP A 267 3.43 14.08 -21.80
CA ASP A 267 4.80 13.76 -22.22
C ASP A 267 5.79 13.93 -21.05
N LEU A 268 5.59 14.98 -20.24
CA LEU A 268 6.37 15.19 -19.02
C LEU A 268 6.04 14.14 -17.95
N GLU A 269 4.75 13.85 -17.73
CA GLU A 269 4.31 12.81 -16.79
C GLU A 269 4.91 11.45 -17.13
N ALA A 270 4.88 11.05 -18.40
CA ALA A 270 5.48 9.79 -18.85
C ALA A 270 6.98 9.74 -18.55
N ARG A 271 7.71 10.81 -18.85
CA ARG A 271 9.16 10.90 -18.60
C ARG A 271 9.50 10.88 -17.12
N ILE A 272 8.73 11.60 -16.30
CA ILE A 272 8.87 11.56 -14.84
C ILE A 272 8.63 10.14 -14.33
N HIS A 273 7.54 9.49 -14.74
CA HIS A 273 7.23 8.14 -14.32
C HIS A 273 8.31 7.11 -14.71
N GLU A 274 8.93 7.23 -15.89
CA GLU A 274 10.07 6.38 -16.27
C GLU A 274 11.24 6.50 -15.28
N VAL A 275 11.55 7.73 -14.84
CA VAL A 275 12.58 7.99 -13.83
C VAL A 275 12.15 7.49 -12.46
N GLU A 276 10.89 7.71 -12.07
CA GLU A 276 10.33 7.23 -10.80
C GLU A 276 10.51 5.71 -10.62
N HIS A 277 10.19 4.94 -11.67
CA HIS A 277 10.25 3.47 -11.62
C HIS A 277 11.66 2.96 -11.35
N GLN A 278 12.68 3.69 -11.81
CA GLN A 278 14.07 3.35 -11.58
C GLN A 278 14.48 3.72 -10.15
N ILE A 279 14.30 4.99 -9.78
CA ILE A 279 14.86 5.49 -8.53
C ILE A 279 14.14 4.98 -7.28
N ILE A 280 12.86 4.61 -7.37
CA ILE A 280 12.15 4.02 -6.22
C ILE A 280 12.73 2.65 -5.84
N VAL A 281 13.20 1.88 -6.83
CA VAL A 281 13.86 0.59 -6.62
C VAL A 281 15.27 0.82 -6.08
N GLU A 282 16.02 1.76 -6.65
CA GLU A 282 17.36 2.12 -6.16
C GLU A 282 17.31 2.61 -4.71
N GLY A 283 16.34 3.47 -4.37
CA GLY A 283 16.15 4.00 -3.03
C GLY A 283 15.77 2.92 -2.02
N ALA A 284 14.87 2.00 -2.39
CA ALA A 284 14.54 0.84 -1.56
C ALA A 284 15.77 -0.04 -1.32
N LYS A 285 16.57 -0.31 -2.37
CA LYS A 285 17.81 -1.09 -2.25
C LYS A 285 18.79 -0.44 -1.27
N MET A 286 19.02 0.87 -1.40
CA MET A 286 19.95 1.62 -0.55
C MET A 286 19.60 1.48 0.94
N VAL A 287 18.32 1.64 1.29
CA VAL A 287 17.86 1.53 2.68
C VAL A 287 17.95 0.09 3.19
N LEU A 288 17.60 -0.91 2.37
CA LEU A 288 17.72 -2.31 2.77
C LEU A 288 19.18 -2.72 3.01
N GLU A 289 20.11 -2.22 2.21
CA GLU A 289 21.56 -2.44 2.41
C GLU A 289 22.09 -1.69 3.66
N GLU A 290 21.55 -0.52 4.00
CA GLU A 290 21.83 0.18 5.26
C GLU A 290 21.42 -0.68 6.46
N LEU A 291 20.18 -1.17 6.48
CA LEU A 291 19.65 -2.05 7.54
C LEU A 291 20.45 -3.35 7.70
N GLU A 292 21.05 -3.87 6.64
CA GLU A 292 21.89 -5.06 6.73
C GLU A 292 23.23 -4.82 7.40
N LYS A 293 23.82 -3.64 7.18
CA LYS A 293 25.07 -3.24 7.82
C LYS A 293 24.87 -3.02 9.32
N GLU A 294 23.72 -2.48 9.72
CA GLU A 294 23.38 -2.27 11.14
C GLU A 294 23.10 -3.56 11.91
N THR A 295 22.67 -4.62 11.21
CA THR A 295 22.39 -5.94 11.81
C THR A 295 23.59 -6.89 11.86
N ARG A 296 24.75 -6.48 11.34
CA ARG A 296 26.00 -7.27 11.33
C ARG A 296 26.95 -6.82 12.43
#